data_AF-A0AAJ6CS81-F1
#
_entry.id   AF-A0AAJ6CS81-F1
#
_cell.length_a   1.000
_cell.length_b   1.000
_cell.length_c   1.000
_cell.angle_alpha   90.00
_cell.angle_beta   90.00
_cell.angle_gamma   90.00
#
_symmetry.space_group_name_H-M   'P 1'
#
loop_
_entity.id
_entity.type
_entity.pdbx_description
1 polymer ?
#
loop_
_entity_poly.entity_id
_entity_poly.type
_entity_poly.pdbx_seq_one_letter_code
_entity_poly.pdbx_strand_id
1 'polypeptide(L)'
;MTTRNIDEKVRLYHGTRSTFDIPDGNHACGVQGPCVWFTTSPAIAQHYIGHQAQTRMMVFNADCPHAMHDPITFHQIGGSPSNPDLMQICMSHGYVFTVPESRKADYSTPLICTREGRLATVTDHDIIQILTTHYGYDFSPERDLYCYFRDGKVIRPEEARRGMLIESRPLETLNLYDARRGDSFEYDYNNAQLFNYAKNMGYDGVVIGDRVHSDDLGHLDHAGYAIFPHALSKLSYATYPTQCPQFEQYDQLIDYDNAVTRQPTLQHLDRLLPPSAPNIDVNTLVTAELGMFENTPSCRVNFGLSSEALALTNQGRVELGPKFFNLEQEARRHVLVHELCHFISDSLGHELSFNMSDVGCFGPKSSDGTLQGPNGTFKPDECLTESLAIYLQEPAALQRMYPKAFEYVDSLLRFGTLSNQQSQEIAAFRTAFEHQRQLKSDEVLAAMNTLMTHNKEGSTAQPRIYQALQQILSDGEVDNTTRQLVQSLSMPEAVQPSSEYLRRARP
;
A
#
# COMPACT_ATOMS: atom_id res chain seq x y z
N MET A 1 -9.21 4.86 -39.07
CA MET A 1 -8.11 4.84 -38.09
C MET A 1 -8.57 5.59 -36.86
N THR A 2 -8.75 4.88 -35.74
CA THR A 2 -9.26 5.47 -34.50
C THR A 2 -8.13 5.57 -33.49
N THR A 3 -7.70 6.79 -33.20
CA THR A 3 -6.81 7.09 -32.08
C THR A 3 -7.64 7.22 -30.81
N ARG A 4 -7.15 6.67 -29.69
CA ARG A 4 -7.69 6.92 -28.36
C ARG A 4 -6.65 7.66 -27.54
N ASN A 5 -7.03 8.85 -27.07
CA ASN A 5 -6.20 9.63 -26.16
C ASN A 5 -6.56 9.27 -24.73
N ILE A 6 -5.54 9.00 -23.90
CA ILE A 6 -5.69 8.86 -22.46
C ILE A 6 -5.05 10.08 -21.81
N ASP A 7 -5.83 10.83 -21.04
CA ASP A 7 -5.36 12.02 -20.32
C ASP A 7 -5.02 11.71 -18.85
N GLU A 8 -4.57 12.74 -18.13
CA GLU A 8 -4.17 12.70 -16.72
C GLU A 8 -5.25 12.21 -15.75
N LYS A 9 -6.53 12.16 -16.18
CA LYS A 9 -7.64 11.74 -15.32
C LYS A 9 -7.84 10.23 -15.30
N VAL A 10 -7.32 9.54 -16.31
CA VAL A 10 -7.46 8.09 -16.40
C VAL A 10 -6.38 7.41 -15.57
N ARG A 11 -6.82 6.48 -14.71
CA ARG A 11 -5.93 5.63 -13.93
C ARG A 11 -5.81 4.28 -14.63
N LEU A 12 -4.59 3.79 -14.72
CA LEU A 12 -4.25 2.49 -15.27
C LEU A 12 -3.70 1.62 -14.15
N TYR A 13 -4.00 0.33 -14.17
CA TYR A 13 -3.63 -0.62 -13.14
C TYR A 13 -2.93 -1.84 -13.73
N HIS A 14 -1.88 -2.28 -13.06
CA HIS A 14 -1.15 -3.50 -13.38
C HIS A 14 -0.90 -4.30 -12.11
N GLY A 15 -1.19 -5.59 -12.11
CA GLY A 15 -0.83 -6.48 -11.02
C GLY A 15 0.48 -7.19 -11.31
N THR A 16 1.36 -7.26 -10.31
CA THR A 16 2.63 -7.99 -10.38
C THR A 16 2.91 -8.75 -9.08
N ARG A 17 3.76 -9.78 -9.12
CA ARG A 17 4.29 -10.48 -7.93
C ARG A 17 5.72 -10.09 -7.58
N SER A 18 6.39 -9.37 -8.48
CA SER A 18 7.81 -9.08 -8.38
C SER A 18 8.03 -7.57 -8.30
N THR A 19 9.12 -7.15 -7.66
CA THR A 19 9.62 -5.78 -7.79
C THR A 19 10.16 -5.47 -9.18
N PHE A 20 10.32 -6.50 -10.04
CA PHE A 20 11.03 -6.45 -11.31
C PHE A 20 10.14 -6.13 -12.52
N ASP A 21 8.81 -6.16 -12.37
CA ASP A 21 7.88 -5.65 -13.39
C ASP A 21 7.71 -4.13 -13.31
N ILE A 22 8.37 -3.48 -12.34
CA ILE A 22 8.49 -2.02 -12.29
C ILE A 22 9.50 -1.64 -13.38
N PRO A 23 9.11 -0.89 -14.43
CA PRO A 23 10.04 -0.49 -15.46
C PRO A 23 11.06 0.46 -14.86
N ASP A 24 12.28 -0.01 -14.59
CA ASP A 24 13.40 0.88 -14.35
C ASP A 24 13.58 1.71 -15.62
N GLY A 25 13.20 3.00 -15.55
CA GLY A 25 13.17 3.95 -16.67
C GLY A 25 14.51 4.24 -17.33
N ASN A 26 15.53 3.38 -17.14
CA ASN A 26 16.91 3.58 -17.54
C ASN A 26 17.55 2.41 -18.32
N HIS A 27 16.83 1.33 -18.65
CA HIS A 27 17.44 0.22 -19.39
C HIS A 27 17.02 0.19 -20.87
N ALA A 28 17.78 0.96 -21.66
CA ALA A 28 17.90 0.81 -23.10
C ALA A 28 18.72 -0.44 -23.44
N CYS A 29 18.08 -1.60 -23.50
CA CYS A 29 18.66 -2.79 -24.15
C CYS A 29 17.77 -3.17 -25.34
N GLY A 30 18.31 -2.96 -26.54
CA GLY A 30 17.60 -3.13 -27.79
C GLY A 30 17.48 -4.59 -28.20
N VAL A 31 16.34 -5.22 -27.90
CA VAL A 31 15.56 -6.09 -28.81
C VAL A 31 14.09 -5.88 -28.42
N GLN A 32 13.19 -5.83 -29.41
CA GLN A 32 11.78 -5.45 -29.31
C GLN A 32 11.00 -6.33 -28.30
N GLY A 33 10.96 -5.86 -27.05
CA GLY A 33 10.24 -6.49 -25.93
C GLY A 33 8.76 -6.09 -25.85
N PRO A 34 7.95 -6.90 -25.14
CA PRO A 34 6.50 -6.81 -25.12
C PRO A 34 6.07 -5.53 -24.40
N CYS A 35 4.94 -4.98 -24.83
CA CYS A 35 4.24 -3.93 -24.11
C CYS A 35 3.97 -4.32 -22.65
N VAL A 36 3.86 -3.32 -21.78
CA VAL A 36 3.34 -3.51 -20.42
C VAL A 36 1.83 -3.39 -20.47
N TRP A 37 1.14 -4.38 -19.93
CA TRP A 37 -0.32 -4.45 -19.98
C TRP A 37 -0.94 -3.83 -18.74
N PHE A 38 -1.87 -2.93 -18.96
CA PHE A 38 -2.69 -2.30 -17.94
C PHE A 38 -4.18 -2.52 -18.20
N THR A 39 -4.97 -2.31 -17.17
CA THR A 39 -6.44 -2.22 -17.22
C THR A 39 -6.90 -0.96 -16.48
N THR A 40 -8.18 -0.61 -16.59
CA THR A 40 -8.78 0.45 -15.76
C THR A 40 -9.45 -0.09 -14.50
N SER A 41 -9.49 -1.42 -14.35
CA SER A 41 -10.07 -2.11 -13.20
C SER A 41 -8.96 -2.66 -12.29
N PRO A 42 -8.80 -2.14 -11.06
CA PRO A 42 -7.81 -2.66 -10.11
C PRO A 42 -8.12 -4.10 -9.65
N ALA A 43 -9.39 -4.52 -9.62
CA ALA A 43 -9.78 -5.91 -9.40
C ALA A 43 -9.23 -6.81 -10.53
N ILE A 44 -9.46 -6.44 -11.79
CA ILE A 44 -8.91 -7.18 -12.94
C ILE A 44 -7.38 -7.21 -12.90
N ALA A 45 -6.74 -6.09 -12.56
CA ALA A 45 -5.29 -6.04 -12.43
C ALA A 45 -4.77 -7.03 -11.37
N GLN A 46 -5.44 -7.14 -10.21
CA GLN A 46 -5.09 -8.12 -9.19
C GLN A 46 -5.38 -9.56 -9.61
N HIS A 47 -6.42 -9.78 -10.42
CA HIS A 47 -6.69 -11.10 -10.97
C HIS A 47 -5.53 -11.62 -11.82
N TYR A 48 -4.91 -10.72 -12.60
CA TYR A 48 -3.73 -11.05 -13.38
C TYR A 48 -2.53 -11.49 -12.56
N ILE A 49 -2.47 -11.19 -11.27
CA ILE A 49 -1.37 -11.66 -10.40
C ILE A 49 -1.41 -13.19 -10.26
N GLY A 50 -2.61 -13.76 -10.12
CA GLY A 50 -2.82 -15.21 -10.10
C GLY A 50 -2.65 -15.86 -11.47
N HIS A 51 -3.06 -15.19 -12.55
CA HIS A 51 -2.95 -15.69 -13.93
C HIS A 51 -1.59 -15.48 -14.60
N GLN A 52 -0.79 -14.52 -14.16
CA GLN A 52 0.62 -14.36 -14.57
C GLN A 52 1.47 -15.54 -14.06
N ALA A 53 1.01 -16.25 -13.02
CA ALA A 53 1.56 -17.57 -12.67
C ALA A 53 1.21 -18.66 -13.71
N GLN A 54 0.16 -18.46 -14.52
CA GLN A 54 -0.31 -19.41 -15.54
C GLN A 54 0.22 -19.11 -16.96
N THR A 55 0.48 -17.84 -17.31
CA THR A 55 0.70 -17.45 -18.71
C THR A 55 1.81 -16.43 -18.92
N ARG A 56 2.45 -16.56 -20.09
CA ARG A 56 3.63 -15.88 -20.64
C ARG A 56 3.50 -14.36 -20.82
N MET A 57 2.98 -13.61 -19.85
CA MET A 57 3.25 -12.17 -19.75
C MET A 57 4.69 -11.97 -19.26
N MET A 58 5.67 -12.51 -20.00
CA MET A 58 7.08 -12.29 -19.70
C MET A 58 7.51 -11.01 -20.40
N VAL A 59 7.84 -9.98 -19.62
CA VAL A 59 8.85 -9.01 -20.06
C VAL A 59 10.15 -9.79 -20.19
N PHE A 60 10.44 -10.32 -21.38
CA PHE A 60 11.66 -11.10 -21.59
C PHE A 60 12.87 -10.17 -21.55
N ASN A 61 13.64 -10.24 -20.47
CA ASN A 61 14.98 -9.65 -20.37
C ASN A 61 16.03 -10.75 -20.59
N ALA A 62 16.71 -10.73 -21.73
CA ALA A 62 17.72 -11.72 -22.11
C ALA A 62 18.95 -11.71 -21.18
N ASP A 63 19.20 -10.60 -20.48
CA ASP A 63 20.39 -10.41 -19.64
C ASP A 63 20.16 -10.84 -18.17
N CYS A 64 18.95 -11.30 -17.82
CA CYS A 64 18.63 -11.73 -16.45
C CYS A 64 17.99 -13.14 -16.42
N PRO A 65 18.78 -14.20 -16.67
CA PRO A 65 18.29 -15.59 -16.70
C PRO A 65 17.79 -16.12 -15.34
N HIS A 66 18.02 -15.38 -14.25
CA HIS A 66 17.49 -15.69 -12.91
C HIS A 66 16.07 -15.17 -12.67
N ALA A 67 15.47 -14.46 -13.64
CA ALA A 67 14.08 -13.99 -13.57
C ALA A 67 13.04 -15.12 -13.70
N MET A 68 13.46 -16.39 -13.75
CA MET A 68 12.56 -17.53 -13.55
C MET A 68 12.13 -17.58 -12.08
N HIS A 69 11.04 -16.85 -11.83
CA HIS A 69 9.90 -17.14 -10.95
C HIS A 69 10.19 -17.87 -9.63
N ASP A 70 9.70 -17.30 -8.53
CA ASP A 70 9.07 -18.10 -7.47
C ASP A 70 8.00 -18.97 -8.17
N PRO A 71 8.30 -20.25 -8.49
CA PRO A 71 7.64 -20.95 -9.57
C PRO A 71 6.32 -21.47 -9.04
N ILE A 72 5.35 -20.57 -8.97
CA ILE A 72 4.00 -20.95 -8.63
C ILE A 72 3.37 -21.57 -9.84
N THR A 73 3.27 -22.89 -9.79
CA THR A 73 2.57 -23.64 -10.81
C THR A 73 1.11 -23.76 -10.42
N PHE A 74 0.25 -23.39 -11.34
CA PHE A 74 -1.18 -23.60 -11.22
C PHE A 74 -1.51 -24.95 -11.86
N HIS A 75 -2.12 -25.84 -11.09
CA HIS A 75 -2.57 -27.12 -11.61
C HIS A 75 -4.07 -27.24 -11.39
N GLN A 76 -4.78 -27.59 -12.46
CA GLN A 76 -6.07 -28.22 -12.31
C GLN A 76 -5.84 -29.64 -11.79
N ILE A 77 -6.16 -29.88 -10.53
CA ILE A 77 -6.04 -31.20 -9.93
C ILE A 77 -7.30 -32.02 -10.20
N GLY A 78 -8.47 -31.42 -10.38
CA GLY A 78 -9.73 -32.17 -10.58
C GLY A 78 -10.69 -31.57 -11.59
N GLY A 79 -11.70 -32.37 -11.96
CA GLY A 79 -12.69 -32.08 -13.02
C GLY A 79 -12.73 -33.12 -14.15
N SER A 80 -11.82 -34.10 -14.14
CA SER A 80 -11.85 -35.21 -15.10
C SER A 80 -11.29 -36.50 -14.47
N PRO A 81 -12.03 -37.64 -14.49
CA PRO A 81 -11.52 -38.94 -14.05
C PRO A 81 -10.33 -39.47 -14.88
N SER A 82 -9.91 -38.72 -15.88
CA SER A 82 -8.73 -38.96 -16.72
C SER A 82 -7.54 -38.03 -16.43
N ASN A 83 -7.56 -37.22 -15.35
CA ASN A 83 -6.40 -36.42 -14.96
C ASN A 83 -5.27 -37.33 -14.39
N PRO A 84 -4.10 -37.45 -15.05
CA PRO A 84 -3.04 -38.38 -14.64
C PRO A 84 -2.47 -38.10 -13.23
N ASP A 85 -2.36 -36.82 -12.85
CA ASP A 85 -1.78 -36.43 -11.56
C ASP A 85 -2.75 -36.80 -10.42
N LEU A 86 -4.04 -36.55 -10.61
CA LEU A 86 -5.09 -36.98 -9.66
C LEU A 86 -5.13 -38.50 -9.52
N MET A 87 -5.04 -39.23 -10.65
CA MET A 87 -4.98 -40.68 -10.62
C MET A 87 -3.79 -41.18 -9.82
N GLN A 88 -2.62 -40.56 -9.97
CA GLN A 88 -1.42 -40.92 -9.23
C GLN A 88 -1.56 -40.66 -7.72
N ILE A 89 -2.19 -39.55 -7.33
CA ILE A 89 -2.51 -39.26 -5.93
C ILE A 89 -3.51 -40.30 -5.40
N CYS A 90 -4.62 -40.56 -6.11
CA CYS A 90 -5.58 -41.58 -5.71
C CYS A 90 -4.93 -42.97 -5.58
N MET A 91 -4.02 -43.34 -6.48
CA MET A 91 -3.26 -44.60 -6.40
C MET A 91 -2.39 -44.67 -5.13
N SER A 92 -1.77 -43.56 -4.72
CA SER A 92 -1.01 -43.48 -3.47
C SER A 92 -1.88 -43.65 -2.21
N HIS A 93 -3.21 -43.48 -2.34
CA HIS A 93 -4.21 -43.65 -1.28
C HIS A 93 -5.07 -44.92 -1.44
N GLY A 94 -4.58 -45.90 -2.22
CA GLY A 94 -5.18 -47.25 -2.27
C GLY A 94 -6.28 -47.46 -3.31
N TYR A 95 -6.44 -46.53 -4.26
CA TYR A 95 -7.29 -46.73 -5.43
C TYR A 95 -6.52 -47.41 -6.56
N VAL A 96 -7.20 -48.24 -7.36
CA VAL A 96 -6.64 -48.89 -8.55
C VAL A 96 -7.55 -48.59 -9.74
N PHE A 97 -6.98 -48.04 -10.81
CA PHE A 97 -7.69 -47.73 -12.04
C PHE A 97 -7.35 -48.77 -13.12
N THR A 98 -8.37 -49.31 -13.77
CA THR A 98 -8.21 -50.27 -14.87
C THR A 98 -9.01 -49.83 -16.09
N VAL A 99 -8.41 -49.98 -17.27
CA VAL A 99 -9.11 -49.77 -18.54
C VAL A 99 -9.96 -51.01 -18.81
N PRO A 100 -11.28 -50.89 -19.08
CA PRO A 100 -12.10 -52.04 -19.44
C PRO A 100 -11.51 -52.75 -20.67
N GLU A 101 -11.30 -54.07 -20.58
CA GLU A 101 -10.74 -54.89 -21.67
C GLU A 101 -11.53 -54.78 -23.00
N SER A 102 -12.76 -54.28 -22.95
CA SER A 102 -13.70 -54.23 -24.08
C SER A 102 -13.63 -52.97 -24.96
N ARG A 103 -12.73 -52.00 -24.69
CA ARG A 103 -12.64 -50.77 -25.50
C ARG A 103 -11.19 -50.43 -25.88
N LYS A 104 -10.97 -50.12 -27.18
CA LYS A 104 -9.74 -49.44 -27.61
C LYS A 104 -9.69 -48.10 -26.90
N ALA A 105 -8.60 -47.83 -26.19
CA ALA A 105 -8.38 -46.61 -25.44
C ALA A 105 -8.56 -45.37 -26.33
N ASP A 106 -9.72 -44.73 -26.23
CA ASP A 106 -9.81 -43.30 -26.48
C ASP A 106 -9.82 -42.56 -25.14
N TYR A 107 -9.50 -41.28 -25.16
CA TYR A 107 -9.41 -40.42 -23.98
C TYR A 107 -10.75 -40.23 -23.23
N SER A 108 -11.86 -40.80 -23.73
CA SER A 108 -13.20 -40.73 -23.13
C SER A 108 -13.66 -42.03 -22.47
N THR A 109 -12.81 -43.08 -22.47
CA THR A 109 -13.19 -44.37 -21.88
C THR A 109 -13.21 -44.27 -20.34
N PRO A 110 -14.36 -44.49 -19.67
CA PRO A 110 -14.43 -44.41 -18.22
C PRO A 110 -13.61 -45.52 -17.60
N LEU A 111 -12.67 -45.15 -16.72
CA LEU A 111 -11.83 -46.08 -15.99
C LEU A 111 -12.66 -46.78 -14.91
N ILE A 112 -12.43 -48.09 -14.74
CA ILE A 112 -12.98 -48.83 -13.60
C ILE A 112 -12.06 -48.57 -12.41
N CYS A 113 -12.61 -47.94 -11.38
CA CYS A 113 -11.89 -47.71 -10.14
C CYS A 113 -12.26 -48.80 -9.11
N THR A 114 -11.26 -49.28 -8.38
CA THR A 114 -11.45 -50.20 -7.25
C THR A 114 -10.66 -49.73 -6.04
N ARG A 115 -11.18 -50.01 -4.83
CA ARG A 115 -10.50 -49.81 -3.55
C ARG A 115 -10.67 -51.08 -2.73
N GLU A 116 -9.55 -51.62 -2.22
CA GLU A 116 -9.54 -52.92 -1.50
C GLU A 116 -10.19 -54.06 -2.30
N GLY A 117 -10.04 -54.07 -3.63
CA GLY A 117 -10.58 -55.11 -4.51
C GLY A 117 -12.08 -55.02 -4.78
N ARG A 118 -12.77 -53.96 -4.35
CA ARG A 118 -14.18 -53.71 -4.64
C ARG A 118 -14.33 -52.55 -5.61
N LEU A 119 -15.34 -52.64 -6.49
CA LEU A 119 -15.72 -51.54 -7.38
C LEU A 119 -16.01 -50.29 -6.54
N ALA A 120 -15.36 -49.19 -6.86
CA ALA A 120 -15.50 -47.92 -6.18
C ALA A 120 -15.85 -46.83 -7.20
N THR A 121 -16.68 -45.89 -6.79
CA THR A 121 -16.84 -44.62 -7.52
C THR A 121 -16.01 -43.60 -6.77
N VAL A 122 -15.09 -42.93 -7.46
CA VAL A 122 -14.36 -41.79 -6.87
C VAL A 122 -15.28 -40.59 -6.97
N THR A 123 -15.82 -40.14 -5.84
CA THR A 123 -16.66 -38.93 -5.77
C THR A 123 -15.79 -37.69 -5.58
N ASP A 124 -16.34 -36.50 -5.83
CA ASP A 124 -15.65 -35.24 -5.52
C ASP A 124 -15.32 -35.14 -4.02
N HIS A 125 -16.18 -35.68 -3.16
CA HIS A 125 -15.92 -35.79 -1.72
C HIS A 125 -14.69 -36.67 -1.41
N ASP A 126 -14.55 -37.82 -2.08
CA ASP A 126 -13.37 -38.68 -1.93
C ASP A 126 -12.11 -37.94 -2.40
N ILE A 127 -12.19 -37.22 -3.51
CA ILE A 127 -11.08 -36.43 -4.04
C ILE A 127 -10.69 -35.34 -3.03
N ILE A 128 -11.65 -34.55 -2.54
CA ILE A 128 -11.41 -33.51 -1.54
C ILE A 128 -10.77 -34.11 -0.29
N GLN A 129 -11.26 -35.24 0.21
CA GLN A 129 -10.69 -35.87 1.40
C GLN A 129 -9.26 -36.39 1.17
N ILE A 130 -8.98 -36.96 0.00
CA ILE A 130 -7.64 -37.42 -0.40
C ILE A 130 -6.68 -36.24 -0.50
N LEU A 131 -7.08 -35.17 -1.19
CA LEU A 131 -6.27 -33.96 -1.35
C LEU A 131 -6.04 -33.27 0.00
N THR A 132 -7.07 -33.21 0.85
CA THR A 132 -6.95 -32.68 2.22
C THR A 132 -6.00 -33.51 3.06
N THR A 133 -6.06 -34.83 2.95
CA THR A 133 -5.15 -35.72 3.68
C THR A 133 -3.71 -35.62 3.14
N HIS A 134 -3.55 -35.49 1.83
CA HIS A 134 -2.24 -35.47 1.17
C HIS A 134 -1.51 -34.13 1.34
N TYR A 135 -2.24 -33.02 1.22
CA TYR A 135 -1.67 -31.66 1.24
C TYR A 135 -1.94 -30.88 2.53
N GLY A 136 -2.84 -31.36 3.40
CA GLY A 136 -3.20 -30.67 4.65
C GLY A 136 -4.07 -29.42 4.47
N TYR A 137 -4.73 -29.28 3.32
CA TYR A 137 -5.59 -28.14 2.97
C TYR A 137 -7.01 -28.61 2.65
N ASP A 138 -8.02 -27.96 3.20
CA ASP A 138 -9.43 -28.31 2.94
C ASP A 138 -9.89 -27.74 1.60
N PHE A 139 -10.06 -28.62 0.61
CA PHE A 139 -10.53 -28.27 -0.73
C PHE A 139 -12.06 -28.25 -0.87
N SER A 140 -12.82 -28.48 0.21
CA SER A 140 -14.29 -28.47 0.16
C SER A 140 -14.95 -27.15 -0.28
N PRO A 141 -14.34 -25.97 -0.13
CA PRO A 141 -14.89 -24.73 -0.66
C PRO A 141 -14.71 -24.54 -2.18
N GLU A 142 -13.74 -25.24 -2.79
CA GLU A 142 -13.31 -24.99 -4.16
C GLU A 142 -14.25 -25.71 -5.16
N ARG A 143 -14.93 -24.96 -6.03
CA ARG A 143 -15.87 -25.50 -7.03
C ARG A 143 -15.16 -26.33 -8.11
N ASP A 144 -14.03 -25.82 -8.55
CA ASP A 144 -13.13 -26.47 -9.47
C ASP A 144 -11.82 -26.70 -8.70
N LEU A 145 -11.36 -27.95 -8.62
CA LEU A 145 -10.22 -28.36 -7.80
C LEU A 145 -8.90 -27.84 -8.38
N TYR A 146 -8.69 -26.53 -8.30
CA TYR A 146 -7.47 -25.83 -8.64
C TYR A 146 -6.60 -25.69 -7.40
N CYS A 147 -5.30 -25.63 -7.64
CA CYS A 147 -4.35 -25.34 -6.57
C CYS A 147 -3.15 -24.59 -7.13
N TYR A 148 -2.50 -23.88 -6.21
CA TYR A 148 -1.24 -23.23 -6.45
C TYR A 148 -0.16 -24.01 -5.72
N PHE A 149 0.93 -24.33 -6.39
CA PHE A 149 2.09 -24.98 -5.76
C PHE A 149 3.25 -24.01 -5.62
N ARG A 150 3.91 -23.99 -4.46
CA ARG A 150 5.20 -23.32 -4.24
C ARG A 150 6.13 -24.28 -3.54
N ASP A 151 7.35 -24.47 -4.06
CA ASP A 151 8.36 -25.36 -3.49
C ASP A 151 7.83 -26.79 -3.21
N GLY A 152 7.00 -27.31 -4.12
CA GLY A 152 6.38 -28.64 -3.99
C GLY A 152 5.25 -28.75 -2.97
N LYS A 153 4.78 -27.64 -2.40
CA LYS A 153 3.67 -27.59 -1.45
C LYS A 153 2.49 -26.83 -2.04
N VAL A 154 1.27 -27.30 -1.78
CA VAL A 154 0.08 -26.52 -2.07
C VAL A 154 0.04 -25.31 -1.15
N ILE A 155 -0.18 -24.15 -1.73
CA ILE A 155 -0.39 -22.88 -1.01
C ILE A 155 -1.81 -22.39 -1.27
N ARG A 156 -2.31 -21.56 -0.35
CA ARG A 156 -3.67 -21.03 -0.47
C ARG A 156 -3.78 -19.99 -1.59
N PRO A 157 -4.95 -19.82 -2.23
CA PRO A 157 -5.16 -18.79 -3.24
C PRO A 157 -4.75 -17.38 -2.77
N GLU A 158 -5.00 -17.02 -1.51
CA GLU A 158 -4.62 -15.71 -0.99
C GLU A 158 -3.10 -15.53 -0.99
N GLU A 159 -2.34 -16.58 -0.67
CA GLU A 159 -0.88 -16.58 -0.70
C GLU A 159 -0.36 -16.54 -2.14
N ALA A 160 -0.98 -17.29 -3.04
CA ALA A 160 -0.63 -17.32 -4.45
C ALA A 160 -0.94 -16.01 -5.18
N ARG A 161 -1.90 -15.24 -4.69
CA ARG A 161 -2.31 -13.95 -5.24
C ARG A 161 -1.66 -12.76 -4.52
N ARG A 162 -0.83 -13.00 -3.48
CA ARG A 162 0.02 -11.96 -2.90
C ARG A 162 0.94 -11.38 -3.97
N GLY A 163 0.92 -10.06 -4.04
CA GLY A 163 1.77 -9.28 -4.94
C GLY A 163 1.62 -7.78 -4.67
N MET A 164 1.79 -7.01 -5.74
CA MET A 164 1.60 -5.57 -5.75
C MET A 164 0.63 -5.18 -6.85
N LEU A 165 -0.23 -4.23 -6.52
CA LEU A 165 -1.01 -3.46 -7.47
C LEU A 165 -0.22 -2.18 -7.79
N ILE A 166 0.11 -1.98 -9.06
CA ILE A 166 0.71 -0.77 -9.59
C ILE A 166 -0.43 0.12 -10.12
N GLU A 167 -0.58 1.30 -9.55
CA GLU A 167 -1.38 2.38 -10.13
C GLU A 167 -0.47 3.27 -10.99
N SER A 168 -0.85 3.48 -12.24
CA SER A 168 -0.20 4.36 -13.19
C SER A 168 -1.10 5.52 -13.57
N ARG A 169 -0.53 6.73 -13.60
CA ARG A 169 -1.21 7.97 -14.03
C ARG A 169 -0.44 8.62 -15.17
N PRO A 170 -1.09 9.00 -16.27
CA PRO A 170 -0.43 9.76 -17.33
C PRO A 170 0.02 11.14 -16.83
N LEU A 171 1.31 11.42 -17.02
CA LEU A 171 1.90 12.75 -16.83
C LEU A 171 1.65 13.66 -18.03
N GLU A 172 1.41 13.06 -19.19
CA GLU A 172 1.00 13.69 -20.43
C GLU A 172 0.00 12.80 -21.17
N THR A 173 -0.66 13.33 -22.20
CA THR A 173 -1.63 12.55 -22.98
C THR A 173 -0.94 11.40 -23.72
N LEU A 174 -1.41 10.17 -23.51
CA LEU A 174 -0.98 9.00 -24.27
C LEU A 174 -1.81 8.85 -25.54
N ASN A 175 -1.15 8.74 -26.69
CA ASN A 175 -1.77 8.49 -27.97
C ASN A 175 -1.77 6.99 -28.26
N LEU A 176 -2.91 6.32 -28.08
CA LEU A 176 -3.00 4.87 -28.28
C LEU A 176 -3.75 4.51 -29.57
N TYR A 177 -3.30 3.44 -30.21
CA TYR A 177 -4.01 2.84 -31.33
C TYR A 177 -5.21 2.03 -30.81
N ASP A 178 -6.44 2.42 -31.14
CA ASP A 178 -7.65 1.73 -30.69
C ASP A 178 -8.04 0.61 -31.67
N ALA A 179 -7.56 -0.60 -31.38
CA ALA A 179 -7.80 -1.78 -32.22
C ALA A 179 -9.21 -2.37 -32.04
N ARG A 180 -9.98 -1.93 -31.04
CA ARG A 180 -11.34 -2.43 -30.76
C ARG A 180 -12.36 -2.06 -31.84
N ARG A 181 -12.09 -1.01 -32.61
CA ARG A 181 -13.03 -0.41 -33.57
C ARG A 181 -12.74 -0.78 -35.02
N GLY A 182 -11.76 -1.65 -35.28
CA GLY A 182 -11.10 -1.72 -36.59
C GLY A 182 -11.24 -3.03 -37.36
N ASP A 183 -11.20 -4.20 -36.71
CA ASP A 183 -11.00 -5.47 -37.41
C ASP A 183 -11.51 -6.65 -36.57
N SER A 184 -11.71 -7.81 -37.19
CA SER A 184 -12.12 -9.09 -36.56
C SER A 184 -11.12 -9.67 -35.54
N PHE A 185 -10.21 -8.86 -35.01
CA PHE A 185 -9.13 -9.23 -34.08
C PHE A 185 -9.55 -9.05 -32.62
N GLU A 186 -10.82 -9.31 -32.28
CA GLU A 186 -11.48 -8.85 -31.05
C GLU A 186 -10.69 -9.13 -29.75
N TYR A 187 -9.71 -10.06 -29.74
CA TYR A 187 -8.96 -10.49 -28.55
C TYR A 187 -7.46 -10.82 -28.77
N ASP A 188 -6.81 -10.45 -29.89
CA ASP A 188 -5.50 -11.04 -30.23
C ASP A 188 -4.28 -10.27 -29.68
N TYR A 189 -3.96 -10.49 -28.41
CA TYR A 189 -2.69 -10.06 -27.78
C TYR A 189 -1.43 -10.67 -28.45
N ASN A 190 -1.57 -11.66 -29.34
CA ASN A 190 -0.47 -12.26 -30.10
C ASN A 190 -0.31 -11.65 -31.51
N ASN A 191 -1.10 -10.64 -31.88
CA ASN A 191 -1.02 -10.02 -33.20
C ASN A 191 0.20 -9.10 -33.33
N ALA A 192 1.38 -9.68 -33.50
CA ALA A 192 2.64 -8.94 -33.62
C ALA A 192 2.64 -7.89 -34.75
N GLN A 193 1.87 -8.12 -35.82
CA GLN A 193 1.75 -7.17 -36.93
C GLN A 193 1.05 -5.89 -36.50
N LEU A 194 -0.04 -5.99 -35.74
CA LEU A 194 -0.76 -4.87 -35.15
C LEU A 194 0.15 -4.03 -34.26
N PHE A 195 0.86 -4.65 -33.33
CA PHE A 195 1.76 -3.95 -32.41
C PHE A 195 2.91 -3.27 -33.15
N ASN A 196 3.54 -3.95 -34.12
CA ASN A 196 4.59 -3.36 -34.94
C ASN A 196 4.07 -2.19 -35.78
N TYR A 197 2.87 -2.30 -36.34
CA TYR A 197 2.22 -1.20 -37.06
C TYR A 197 2.00 0.01 -36.16
N ALA A 198 1.34 -0.16 -35.00
CA ALA A 198 1.08 0.93 -34.07
C ALA A 198 2.38 1.60 -33.59
N LYS A 199 3.39 0.81 -33.25
CA LYS A 199 4.71 1.31 -32.86
C LYS A 199 5.38 2.12 -33.98
N ASN A 200 5.38 1.62 -35.22
CA ASN A 200 5.97 2.30 -36.38
C ASN A 200 5.23 3.60 -36.76
N MET A 201 3.95 3.69 -36.41
CA MET A 201 3.13 4.89 -36.59
C MET A 201 3.32 5.92 -35.44
N GLY A 202 4.16 5.63 -34.45
CA GLY A 202 4.48 6.55 -33.35
C GLY A 202 3.42 6.61 -32.25
N TYR A 203 2.55 5.60 -32.14
CA TYR A 203 1.64 5.49 -31.00
C TYR A 203 2.40 5.08 -29.73
N ASP A 204 1.90 5.53 -28.58
CA ASP A 204 2.41 5.21 -27.25
C ASP A 204 2.03 3.78 -26.80
N GLY A 205 1.06 3.17 -27.48
CA GLY A 205 0.57 1.84 -27.17
C GLY A 205 -0.65 1.45 -27.99
N VAL A 206 -1.30 0.35 -27.58
CA VAL A 206 -2.48 -0.23 -28.23
C VAL A 206 -3.56 -0.47 -27.19
N VAL A 207 -4.82 -0.23 -27.54
CA VAL A 207 -5.99 -0.62 -26.75
C VAL A 207 -6.73 -1.74 -27.47
N ILE A 208 -6.98 -2.84 -26.79
CA ILE A 208 -7.74 -3.99 -27.30
C ILE A 208 -8.96 -4.30 -26.41
N GLY A 209 -9.87 -5.12 -26.93
CA GLY A 209 -10.87 -5.79 -26.10
C GLY A 209 -10.20 -6.98 -25.44
N ASP A 210 -10.47 -7.18 -24.16
CA ASP A 210 -9.85 -8.24 -23.38
C ASP A 210 -10.89 -8.90 -22.46
N ARG A 211 -10.63 -10.14 -22.06
CA ARG A 211 -11.54 -10.97 -21.27
C ARG A 211 -10.80 -11.64 -20.13
N VAL A 212 -11.29 -11.42 -18.93
CA VAL A 212 -10.93 -12.24 -17.78
C VAL A 212 -12.00 -13.32 -17.61
N HIS A 213 -11.58 -14.57 -17.46
CA HIS A 213 -12.49 -15.65 -17.10
C HIS A 213 -12.55 -15.80 -15.59
N SER A 214 -13.75 -15.79 -15.03
CA SER A 214 -14.02 -16.14 -13.65
C SER A 214 -14.91 -17.39 -13.66
N ASP A 215 -14.57 -18.36 -12.82
CA ASP A 215 -15.29 -19.64 -12.71
C ASP A 215 -16.78 -19.43 -12.39
N ASP A 216 -17.11 -18.39 -11.61
CA ASP A 216 -18.49 -18.07 -11.22
C ASP A 216 -19.21 -17.09 -12.15
N LEU A 217 -18.46 -16.24 -12.87
CA LEU A 217 -19.03 -15.07 -13.56
C LEU A 217 -18.89 -15.13 -15.08
N GLY A 218 -18.24 -16.16 -15.61
CA GLY A 218 -17.95 -16.27 -17.03
C GLY A 218 -16.91 -15.23 -17.48
N HIS A 219 -17.11 -14.65 -18.67
CA HIS A 219 -16.16 -13.69 -19.23
C HIS A 219 -16.50 -12.25 -18.81
N LEU A 220 -15.57 -11.61 -18.11
CA LEU A 220 -15.59 -10.18 -17.82
C LEU A 220 -14.86 -9.44 -18.95
N ASP A 221 -15.64 -8.83 -19.85
CA ASP A 221 -15.10 -7.97 -20.90
C ASP A 221 -14.53 -6.67 -20.31
N HIS A 222 -13.33 -6.29 -20.72
CA HIS A 222 -12.70 -5.03 -20.35
C HIS A 222 -11.77 -4.52 -21.46
N ALA A 223 -11.19 -3.33 -21.26
CA ALA A 223 -10.19 -2.79 -22.16
C ALA A 223 -8.79 -3.13 -21.63
N GLY A 224 -8.00 -3.83 -22.44
CA GLY A 224 -6.57 -4.05 -22.21
C GLY A 224 -5.75 -2.93 -22.84
N TYR A 225 -4.82 -2.36 -22.09
CA TYR A 225 -3.97 -1.24 -22.49
C TYR A 225 -2.51 -1.69 -22.54
N ALA A 226 -2.03 -1.98 -23.74
CA ALA A 226 -0.65 -2.35 -23.99
C ALA A 226 0.20 -1.09 -24.23
N ILE A 227 0.97 -0.67 -23.23
CA ILE A 227 1.83 0.51 -23.31
C ILE A 227 3.23 0.10 -23.77
N PHE A 228 3.75 0.78 -24.79
CA PHE A 228 5.08 0.51 -25.29
C PHE A 228 6.17 1.06 -24.36
N PRO A 229 7.36 0.43 -24.32
CA PRO A 229 8.44 0.84 -23.40
C PRO A 229 8.79 2.33 -23.45
N HIS A 230 8.80 2.95 -24.63
CA HIS A 230 9.12 4.37 -24.78
C HIS A 230 8.10 5.33 -24.14
N ALA A 231 6.86 4.86 -23.93
CA ALA A 231 5.78 5.65 -23.33
C ALA A 231 5.67 5.43 -21.82
N LEU A 232 6.42 4.50 -21.23
CA LEU A 232 6.41 4.25 -19.79
C LEU A 232 6.96 5.44 -18.98
N SER A 233 7.84 6.25 -19.56
CA SER A 233 8.33 7.50 -18.95
C SER A 233 7.27 8.61 -18.90
N LYS A 234 6.16 8.45 -19.63
CA LYS A 234 5.02 9.37 -19.62
C LYS A 234 4.02 9.04 -18.51
N LEU A 235 4.33 8.06 -17.68
CA LEU A 235 3.49 7.61 -16.57
C LEU A 235 4.22 7.85 -15.24
N SER A 236 3.47 8.26 -14.22
CA SER A 236 3.88 8.12 -12.82
C SER A 236 3.34 6.82 -12.25
N TYR A 237 4.04 6.23 -11.28
CA TYR A 237 3.68 4.96 -10.67
C TYR A 237 3.57 5.07 -9.16
N ALA A 238 2.55 4.42 -8.59
CA ALA A 238 2.45 4.15 -7.16
C ALA A 238 2.18 2.65 -6.99
N THR A 239 2.77 2.02 -5.97
CA THR A 239 2.58 0.59 -5.72
C THR A 239 1.95 0.34 -4.37
N TYR A 240 1.01 -0.59 -4.34
CA TYR A 240 0.22 -0.97 -3.17
C TYR A 240 0.28 -2.48 -2.98
N PRO A 241 0.30 -2.99 -1.75
CA PRO A 241 0.11 -4.41 -1.52
C PRO A 241 -1.28 -4.82 -2.02
N THR A 242 -1.36 -6.02 -2.61
CA THR A 242 -2.65 -6.61 -3.00
C THR A 242 -3.53 -6.82 -1.79
N GLN A 243 -4.81 -6.45 -1.92
CA GLN A 243 -5.82 -6.77 -0.91
C GLN A 243 -6.56 -8.07 -1.17
N CYS A 244 -6.27 -8.74 -2.31
CA CYS A 244 -6.86 -10.02 -2.73
C CYS A 244 -8.35 -10.12 -2.41
N PRO A 245 -9.22 -9.36 -3.11
CA PRO A 245 -10.66 -9.53 -2.96
C PRO A 245 -11.06 -10.99 -3.24
N GLN A 246 -12.12 -11.47 -2.58
CA GLN A 246 -12.66 -12.79 -2.88
C GLN A 246 -13.29 -12.74 -4.28
N PHE A 247 -12.57 -13.21 -5.29
CA PHE A 247 -12.97 -13.15 -6.70
C PHE A 247 -14.24 -13.94 -7.04
N GLU A 248 -14.69 -14.80 -6.13
CA GLU A 248 -15.95 -15.54 -6.22
C GLU A 248 -17.18 -14.64 -5.95
N GLN A 249 -16.98 -13.43 -5.43
CA GLN A 249 -18.07 -12.50 -5.09
C GLN A 249 -18.03 -11.23 -5.95
N TYR A 250 -18.86 -11.19 -6.99
CA TYR A 250 -18.90 -10.09 -7.96
C TYR A 250 -19.14 -8.72 -7.33
N ASP A 251 -20.07 -8.65 -6.38
CA ASP A 251 -20.39 -7.40 -5.68
C ASP A 251 -19.16 -6.87 -4.93
N GLN A 252 -18.35 -7.75 -4.33
CA GLN A 252 -17.10 -7.34 -3.68
C GLN A 252 -16.06 -6.82 -4.68
N LEU A 253 -16.00 -7.37 -5.90
CA LEU A 253 -15.11 -6.88 -6.96
C LEU A 253 -15.53 -5.50 -7.46
N ILE A 254 -16.83 -5.31 -7.69
CA ILE A 254 -17.39 -3.99 -8.06
C ILE A 254 -17.16 -2.98 -6.96
N ASP A 255 -17.41 -3.35 -5.71
CA ASP A 255 -17.23 -2.48 -4.56
C ASP A 255 -15.76 -2.10 -4.38
N TYR A 256 -14.84 -3.06 -4.57
CA TYR A 256 -13.41 -2.81 -4.58
C TYR A 256 -13.00 -1.86 -5.70
N ASP A 257 -13.44 -2.12 -6.94
CA ASP A 257 -13.18 -1.24 -8.08
C ASP A 257 -13.73 0.17 -7.83
N ASN A 258 -14.94 0.29 -7.29
CA ASN A 258 -15.53 1.58 -6.96
C ASN A 258 -14.77 2.28 -5.82
N ALA A 259 -14.34 1.55 -4.80
CA ALA A 259 -13.56 2.10 -3.69
C ALA A 259 -12.18 2.61 -4.14
N VAL A 260 -11.52 1.86 -5.02
CA VAL A 260 -10.20 2.23 -5.52
C VAL A 260 -10.30 3.26 -6.64
N THR A 261 -11.14 3.09 -7.65
CA THR A 261 -11.11 3.98 -8.84
C THR A 261 -11.75 5.35 -8.57
N ARG A 262 -12.67 5.44 -7.61
CA ARG A 262 -13.36 6.68 -7.28
C ARG A 262 -12.76 7.30 -6.04
N GLN A 263 -12.46 8.58 -6.14
CA GLN A 263 -12.14 9.38 -4.97
C GLN A 263 -13.31 9.32 -3.97
N PRO A 264 -13.09 8.87 -2.72
CA PRO A 264 -14.11 8.92 -1.70
C PRO A 264 -14.58 10.35 -1.42
N THR A 265 -15.84 10.46 -1.07
CA THR A 265 -16.53 11.73 -0.77
C THR A 265 -17.35 11.55 0.49
N LEU A 266 -17.96 12.62 1.01
CA LEU A 266 -18.85 12.55 2.17
C LEU A 266 -19.97 11.48 2.05
N GLN A 267 -20.49 11.21 0.84
CA GLN A 267 -21.50 10.16 0.61
C GLN A 267 -21.00 8.75 0.93
N HIS A 268 -19.68 8.59 1.01
CA HIS A 268 -19.01 7.33 1.29
C HIS A 268 -18.57 7.22 2.75
N LEU A 269 -18.86 8.20 3.62
CA LEU A 269 -18.36 8.20 4.99
C LEU A 269 -18.78 6.93 5.76
N ASP A 270 -20.04 6.52 5.66
CA ASP A 270 -20.57 5.34 6.37
C ASP A 270 -19.82 4.04 6.05
N ARG A 271 -19.36 3.86 4.81
CA ARG A 271 -18.57 2.67 4.42
C ARG A 271 -17.11 2.74 4.86
N LEU A 272 -16.60 3.93 5.15
CA LEU A 272 -15.22 4.16 5.58
C LEU A 272 -15.07 4.08 7.10
N LEU A 273 -16.17 4.29 7.83
CA LEU A 273 -16.17 4.24 9.28
C LEU A 273 -15.93 2.79 9.77
N PRO A 274 -15.07 2.60 10.78
CA PRO A 274 -14.89 1.28 11.39
C PRO A 274 -16.17 0.82 12.10
N PRO A 275 -16.35 -0.49 12.35
CA PRO A 275 -17.54 -1.00 13.06
C PRO A 275 -17.76 -0.42 14.46
N SER A 276 -16.73 0.15 15.08
CA SER A 276 -16.81 0.83 16.38
C SER A 276 -17.40 2.25 16.30
N ALA A 277 -17.52 2.82 15.10
CA ALA A 277 -18.04 4.17 14.91
C ALA A 277 -19.55 4.23 15.16
N PRO A 278 -20.06 5.35 15.69
CA PRO A 278 -21.49 5.56 15.82
C PRO A 278 -22.15 5.69 14.44
N ASN A 279 -23.31 5.06 14.27
CA ASN A 279 -24.16 5.29 13.11
C ASN A 279 -24.88 6.64 13.29
N ILE A 280 -24.42 7.66 12.57
CA ILE A 280 -24.92 9.04 12.65
C ILE A 280 -25.33 9.50 11.26
N ASP A 281 -26.61 9.89 11.10
CA ASP A 281 -27.03 10.66 9.95
C ASP A 281 -26.60 12.12 10.10
N VAL A 282 -25.46 12.45 9.49
CA VAL A 282 -24.88 13.80 9.51
C VAL A 282 -25.90 14.84 9.02
N ASN A 283 -26.67 14.56 7.97
CA ASN A 283 -27.62 15.53 7.41
C ASN A 283 -28.78 15.82 8.36
N THR A 284 -29.25 14.79 9.08
CA THR A 284 -30.25 14.97 10.12
C THR A 284 -29.68 15.82 11.27
N LEU A 285 -28.47 15.51 11.75
CA LEU A 285 -27.90 16.19 12.91
C LEU A 285 -27.52 17.66 12.68
N VAL A 286 -27.08 18.04 11.47
CA VAL A 286 -26.72 19.45 11.19
C VAL A 286 -27.92 20.39 11.32
N THR A 287 -29.13 19.88 11.05
CA THR A 287 -30.38 20.66 11.14
C THR A 287 -31.07 20.55 12.50
N ALA A 288 -30.63 19.62 13.36
CA ALA A 288 -31.27 19.35 14.62
C ALA A 288 -31.10 20.51 15.63
N GLU A 289 -32.12 20.70 16.45
CA GLU A 289 -32.11 21.62 17.58
C GLU A 289 -31.60 20.94 18.85
N LEU A 290 -31.08 21.72 19.79
CA LEU A 290 -30.46 21.24 21.05
C LEU A 290 -31.33 20.22 21.82
N GLY A 291 -32.66 20.35 21.78
CA GLY A 291 -33.59 19.47 22.49
C GLY A 291 -33.86 18.11 21.83
N MET A 292 -33.34 17.86 20.62
CA MET A 292 -33.68 16.64 19.85
C MET A 292 -32.81 15.42 20.20
N PHE A 293 -31.80 15.58 21.05
CA PHE A 293 -30.72 14.60 21.26
C PHE A 293 -30.83 13.78 22.56
N GLU A 294 -31.89 13.96 23.34
CA GLU A 294 -31.99 13.33 24.67
C GLU A 294 -32.02 11.79 24.63
N ASN A 295 -32.25 11.17 23.45
CA ASN A 295 -32.43 9.73 23.31
C ASN A 295 -31.57 9.06 22.22
N THR A 296 -30.50 9.69 21.73
CA THR A 296 -29.66 9.10 20.66
C THR A 296 -28.38 8.50 21.26
N PRO A 297 -28.24 7.17 21.42
CA PRO A 297 -27.08 6.58 22.11
C PRO A 297 -25.74 6.92 21.44
N SER A 298 -25.78 7.08 20.11
CA SER A 298 -24.65 7.34 19.23
C SER A 298 -24.19 8.80 19.23
N CYS A 299 -25.04 9.74 19.70
CA CYS A 299 -24.72 11.16 19.75
C CYS A 299 -25.47 11.87 20.89
N ARG A 300 -24.76 12.51 21.82
CA ARG A 300 -25.38 13.18 22.98
C ARG A 300 -24.93 14.61 23.16
N VAL A 301 -25.79 15.44 23.73
CA VAL A 301 -25.41 16.80 24.14
C VAL A 301 -24.66 16.75 25.47
N ASN A 302 -23.49 17.39 25.54
CA ASN A 302 -22.73 17.60 26.76
C ASN A 302 -22.61 19.10 27.05
N PHE A 303 -23.44 19.59 27.97
CA PHE A 303 -23.46 21.00 28.37
C PHE A 303 -22.17 21.50 29.04
N GLY A 304 -21.32 20.59 29.52
CA GLY A 304 -20.01 20.92 30.12
C GLY A 304 -18.86 20.98 29.11
N LEU A 305 -19.10 20.63 27.84
CA LEU A 305 -18.06 20.61 26.81
C LEU A 305 -17.69 22.03 26.38
N SER A 306 -16.39 22.34 26.42
CA SER A 306 -15.86 23.66 26.03
C SER A 306 -15.63 23.80 24.52
N SER A 307 -15.46 22.68 23.82
CA SER A 307 -15.41 22.59 22.36
C SER A 307 -16.80 22.45 21.75
N GLU A 308 -16.86 22.55 20.42
CA GLU A 308 -18.04 22.34 19.60
C GLU A 308 -18.50 20.88 19.70
N ALA A 309 -17.59 19.93 19.53
CA ALA A 309 -17.86 18.51 19.69
C ALA A 309 -16.63 17.76 20.23
N LEU A 310 -16.83 16.47 20.51
CA LEU A 310 -15.77 15.54 20.93
C LEU A 310 -16.14 14.10 20.57
N ALA A 311 -15.29 13.43 19.80
CA ALA A 311 -15.36 12.01 19.55
C ALA A 311 -14.85 11.22 20.76
N LEU A 312 -15.68 10.32 21.28
CA LEU A 312 -15.30 9.35 22.29
C LEU A 312 -15.17 7.99 21.62
N THR A 313 -14.05 7.80 20.90
CA THR A 313 -13.84 6.65 19.99
C THR A 313 -13.92 5.31 20.71
N ASN A 314 -13.40 5.23 21.93
CA ASN A 314 -13.50 4.06 22.81
C ASN A 314 -14.93 3.72 23.28
N GLN A 315 -15.88 4.67 23.14
CA GLN A 315 -17.27 4.52 23.55
C GLN A 315 -18.23 4.47 22.36
N GLY A 316 -17.71 4.55 21.13
CA GLY A 316 -18.55 4.51 19.93
C GLY A 316 -19.57 5.63 19.86
N ARG A 317 -19.23 6.85 20.28
CA ARG A 317 -20.16 7.99 20.31
C ARG A 317 -19.49 9.34 20.09
N VAL A 318 -20.29 10.33 19.68
CA VAL A 318 -19.90 11.74 19.59
C VAL A 318 -20.66 12.56 20.64
N GLU A 319 -19.99 13.48 21.31
CA GLU A 319 -20.61 14.47 22.19
C GLU A 319 -20.66 15.84 21.51
N LEU A 320 -21.81 16.51 21.60
CA LEU A 320 -22.00 17.86 21.07
C LEU A 320 -22.08 18.87 22.21
N GLY A 321 -21.22 19.88 22.16
CA GLY A 321 -21.23 21.01 23.10
C GLY A 321 -22.23 22.09 22.68
N PRO A 322 -22.59 23.02 23.58
CA PRO A 322 -23.53 24.10 23.25
C PRO A 322 -23.07 24.99 22.08
N LYS A 323 -21.76 25.14 21.87
CA LYS A 323 -21.19 25.94 20.77
C LYS A 323 -21.54 25.39 19.39
N PHE A 324 -21.66 24.07 19.25
CA PHE A 324 -22.06 23.44 17.99
C PHE A 324 -23.37 24.01 17.46
N PHE A 325 -24.34 24.22 18.35
CA PHE A 325 -25.66 24.73 17.99
C PHE A 325 -25.67 26.22 17.63
N ASN A 326 -24.58 26.94 17.85
CA ASN A 326 -24.44 28.33 17.39
C ASN A 326 -23.79 28.44 16.01
N LEU A 327 -23.26 27.34 15.47
CA LEU A 327 -22.66 27.29 14.15
C LEU A 327 -23.72 27.22 13.05
N GLU A 328 -23.38 27.74 11.87
CA GLU A 328 -24.15 27.53 10.64
C GLU A 328 -24.07 26.06 10.19
N GLN A 329 -25.03 25.62 9.37
CA GLN A 329 -25.20 24.20 9.00
C GLN A 329 -23.94 23.58 8.36
N GLU A 330 -23.23 24.31 7.50
CA GLU A 330 -22.01 23.79 6.87
C GLU A 330 -20.85 23.66 7.87
N ALA A 331 -20.72 24.59 8.81
CA ALA A 331 -19.75 24.47 9.90
C ALA A 331 -20.09 23.30 10.84
N ARG A 332 -21.38 23.11 11.16
CA ARG A 332 -21.83 21.92 11.91
C ARG A 332 -21.52 20.63 11.17
N ARG A 333 -21.74 20.60 9.85
CA ARG A 333 -21.44 19.45 8.99
C ARG A 333 -19.97 19.10 9.08
N HIS A 334 -19.10 20.08 8.90
CA HIS A 334 -17.66 19.91 9.00
C HIS A 334 -17.23 19.40 10.38
N VAL A 335 -17.72 19.99 11.48
CA VAL A 335 -17.45 19.50 12.84
C VAL A 335 -17.86 18.04 13.00
N LEU A 336 -19.07 17.64 12.59
CA LEU A 336 -19.51 16.24 12.70
C LEU A 336 -18.64 15.29 11.87
N VAL A 337 -18.27 15.69 10.65
CA VAL A 337 -17.40 14.88 9.79
C VAL A 337 -16.02 14.75 10.39
N HIS A 338 -15.46 15.82 10.95
CA HIS A 338 -14.20 15.80 11.71
C HIS A 338 -14.27 14.80 12.86
N GLU A 339 -15.31 14.86 13.71
CA GLU A 339 -15.45 13.93 14.83
C GLU A 339 -15.59 12.48 14.37
N LEU A 340 -16.29 12.22 13.26
CA LEU A 340 -16.39 10.89 12.67
C LEU A 340 -15.05 10.42 12.10
N CYS A 341 -14.24 11.34 11.54
CA CYS A 341 -12.91 11.04 11.04
C CYS A 341 -11.91 10.67 12.16
N HIS A 342 -12.15 11.03 13.43
CA HIS A 342 -11.34 10.50 14.54
C HIS A 342 -11.44 8.98 14.62
N PHE A 343 -12.61 8.38 14.37
CA PHE A 343 -12.77 6.92 14.35
C PHE A 343 -11.94 6.27 13.23
N ILE A 344 -11.90 6.90 12.06
CA ILE A 344 -11.08 6.45 10.93
C ILE A 344 -9.60 6.57 11.32
N SER A 345 -9.16 7.73 11.79
CA SER A 345 -7.78 7.99 12.22
C SER A 345 -7.30 6.99 13.28
N ASP A 346 -8.12 6.74 14.32
CA ASP A 346 -7.79 5.78 15.37
C ASP A 346 -7.68 4.35 14.83
N SER A 347 -8.52 3.96 13.88
CA SER A 347 -8.45 2.64 13.23
C SER A 347 -7.20 2.42 12.38
N LEU A 348 -6.63 3.51 11.85
CA LEU A 348 -5.36 3.50 11.11
C LEU A 348 -4.13 3.47 12.04
N GLY A 349 -4.33 3.77 13.33
CA GLY A 349 -3.31 3.75 14.38
C GLY A 349 -2.63 5.11 14.59
N HIS A 350 -2.49 5.51 15.86
CA HIS A 350 -1.92 6.81 16.23
C HIS A 350 -0.51 7.06 15.68
N GLU A 351 0.33 6.03 15.59
CA GLU A 351 1.70 6.17 15.09
C GLU A 351 1.76 6.72 13.65
N LEU A 352 0.74 6.45 12.84
CA LEU A 352 0.65 6.95 11.47
C LEU A 352 0.56 8.47 11.42
N SER A 353 -0.20 9.10 12.31
CA SER A 353 -0.36 10.56 12.29
C SER A 353 0.96 11.27 12.63
N PHE A 354 1.73 10.74 13.58
CA PHE A 354 3.09 11.20 13.89
C PHE A 354 4.02 11.01 12.70
N ASN A 355 3.98 9.85 12.04
CA ASN A 355 4.78 9.59 10.84
C ASN A 355 4.50 10.57 9.71
N MET A 356 3.22 10.84 9.47
CA MET A 356 2.80 11.82 8.45
C MET A 356 3.27 13.23 8.82
N SER A 357 3.17 13.62 10.09
CA SER A 357 3.71 14.88 10.58
C SER A 357 5.22 14.98 10.37
N ASP A 358 5.95 13.92 10.69
CA ASP A 358 7.41 13.84 10.62
C ASP A 358 7.94 13.98 9.19
N VAL A 359 7.27 13.35 8.22
CA VAL A 359 7.58 13.54 6.80
C VAL A 359 7.00 14.83 6.22
N GLY A 360 6.38 15.69 7.04
CA GLY A 360 5.92 17.02 6.63
C GLY A 360 4.60 17.04 5.85
N CYS A 361 3.73 16.05 6.02
CA CYS A 361 2.43 16.03 5.33
C CYS A 361 1.56 17.25 5.67
N PHE A 362 1.64 17.76 6.90
CA PHE A 362 0.75 18.80 7.43
C PHE A 362 1.31 20.22 7.32
N GLY A 363 2.24 20.44 6.37
CA GLY A 363 2.85 21.73 6.11
C GLY A 363 4.15 21.97 6.90
N PRO A 364 4.87 23.05 6.56
CA PRO A 364 6.14 23.37 7.20
C PRO A 364 5.95 23.85 8.64
N LYS A 365 6.93 23.54 9.49
CA LYS A 365 7.07 24.24 10.77
C LYS A 365 7.39 25.70 10.46
N SER A 366 6.55 26.63 10.91
CA SER A 366 6.83 28.06 10.72
C SER A 366 8.16 28.44 11.40
N SER A 367 8.76 29.55 10.96
CA SER A 367 10.01 30.07 11.52
C SER A 367 9.89 30.54 12.97
N ASP A 368 8.69 30.87 13.44
CA ASP A 368 8.40 31.26 14.82
C ASP A 368 8.00 30.06 15.70
N GLY A 369 8.02 28.84 15.16
CA GLY A 369 7.62 27.62 15.85
C GLY A 369 6.10 27.42 15.98
N THR A 370 5.27 28.35 15.49
CA THR A 370 3.82 28.19 15.39
C THR A 370 3.41 27.29 14.22
N LEU A 371 3.14 26.05 14.56
CA LEU A 371 2.74 25.06 13.58
C LEU A 371 1.26 25.26 13.19
N GLN A 372 0.99 25.68 11.95
CA GLN A 372 -0.37 25.74 11.39
C GLN A 372 -0.64 24.51 10.52
N GLY A 373 -1.06 23.42 11.15
CA GLY A 373 -1.62 22.27 10.45
C GLY A 373 -3.00 22.58 9.87
N PRO A 374 -3.62 21.61 9.17
CA PRO A 374 -4.93 21.77 8.54
C PRO A 374 -6.03 22.30 9.48
N ASN A 375 -5.96 21.98 10.78
CA ASN A 375 -6.94 22.39 11.79
C ASN A 375 -6.56 23.70 12.51
N GLY A 376 -5.55 24.43 12.06
CA GLY A 376 -5.02 25.63 12.71
C GLY A 376 -4.19 25.37 13.97
N THR A 377 -3.98 24.11 14.35
CA THR A 377 -3.03 23.68 15.39
C THR A 377 -2.07 22.63 14.81
N PHE A 378 -1.20 22.04 15.63
CA PHE A 378 -0.33 20.95 15.18
C PHE A 378 -0.24 19.85 16.21
N LYS A 379 -1.40 19.25 16.42
CA LYS A 379 -1.50 17.95 17.05
C LYS A 379 -1.61 16.93 15.91
N PRO A 380 -0.62 16.05 15.71
CA PRO A 380 -0.57 15.20 14.52
C PRO A 380 -1.84 14.39 14.25
N ASP A 381 -2.46 13.84 15.30
CA ASP A 381 -3.73 13.13 15.29
C ASP A 381 -4.89 14.01 14.79
N GLU A 382 -5.00 15.23 15.29
CA GLU A 382 -5.98 16.21 14.82
C GLU A 382 -5.71 16.65 13.38
N CYS A 383 -4.44 16.80 12.98
CA CYS A 383 -4.06 17.15 11.61
C CYS A 383 -4.46 16.05 10.62
N LEU A 384 -4.28 14.77 10.98
CA LEU A 384 -4.73 13.64 10.17
C LEU A 384 -6.26 13.62 10.09
N THR A 385 -6.94 13.78 11.23
CA THR A 385 -8.40 13.82 11.32
C THR A 385 -9.00 14.92 10.44
N GLU A 386 -8.45 16.12 10.54
CA GLU A 386 -8.86 17.26 9.72
C GLU A 386 -8.55 17.04 8.24
N SER A 387 -7.39 16.46 7.91
CA SER A 387 -7.06 16.12 6.52
C SER A 387 -8.07 15.14 5.92
N LEU A 388 -8.51 14.14 6.69
CA LEU A 388 -9.56 13.20 6.27
C LEU A 388 -10.89 13.94 6.04
N ALA A 389 -11.28 14.83 6.94
CA ALA A 389 -12.52 15.61 6.82
C ALA A 389 -12.51 16.51 5.58
N ILE A 390 -11.45 17.29 5.38
CA ILE A 390 -11.28 18.15 4.18
C ILE A 390 -11.23 17.30 2.92
N TYR A 391 -10.56 16.14 2.92
CA TYR A 391 -10.52 15.25 1.74
C TYR A 391 -11.92 14.81 1.32
N LEU A 392 -12.79 14.44 2.27
CA LEU A 392 -14.14 13.96 1.98
C LEU A 392 -15.10 15.07 1.53
N GLN A 393 -14.85 16.32 1.94
CA GLN A 393 -15.72 17.47 1.65
C GLN A 393 -15.22 18.30 0.47
N GLU A 394 -13.94 18.68 0.48
CA GLU A 394 -13.30 19.59 -0.47
C GLU A 394 -11.90 19.09 -0.88
N PRO A 395 -11.80 17.96 -1.60
CA PRO A 395 -10.51 17.34 -1.89
C PRO A 395 -9.54 18.24 -2.66
N ALA A 396 -10.06 19.09 -3.56
CA ALA A 396 -9.25 20.05 -4.29
C ALA A 396 -8.60 21.11 -3.37
N ALA A 397 -9.26 21.47 -2.27
CA ALA A 397 -8.71 22.38 -1.27
C ALA A 397 -7.55 21.73 -0.52
N LEU A 398 -7.72 20.48 -0.06
CA LEU A 398 -6.63 19.73 0.58
C LEU A 398 -5.46 19.54 -0.37
N GLN A 399 -5.69 19.14 -1.62
CA GLN A 399 -4.63 18.95 -2.60
C GLN A 399 -3.84 20.24 -2.84
N ARG A 400 -4.51 21.40 -2.88
CA ARG A 400 -3.87 22.69 -3.09
C ARG A 400 -3.07 23.15 -1.85
N MET A 401 -3.60 22.97 -0.65
CA MET A 401 -3.01 23.49 0.59
C MET A 401 -1.96 22.55 1.20
N TYR A 402 -2.24 21.24 1.16
CA TYR A 402 -1.43 20.18 1.74
C TYR A 402 -1.34 18.99 0.77
N PRO A 403 -0.68 19.15 -0.40
CA PRO A 403 -0.63 18.12 -1.44
C PRO A 403 -0.12 16.78 -0.95
N LYS A 404 0.86 16.79 -0.03
CA LYS A 404 1.40 15.56 0.55
C LYS A 404 0.40 14.86 1.49
N ALA A 405 -0.32 15.61 2.34
CA ALA A 405 -1.41 15.04 3.13
C ALA A 405 -2.51 14.46 2.22
N PHE A 406 -2.85 15.15 1.12
CA PHE A 406 -3.79 14.65 0.13
C PHE A 406 -3.37 13.29 -0.43
N GLU A 407 -2.12 13.14 -0.88
CA GLU A 407 -1.63 11.87 -1.43
C GLU A 407 -1.65 10.72 -0.41
N TYR A 408 -1.32 11.00 0.85
CA TYR A 408 -1.35 10.01 1.91
C TYR A 408 -2.78 9.60 2.26
N VAL A 409 -3.69 10.57 2.43
CA VAL A 409 -5.10 10.32 2.70
C VAL A 409 -5.77 9.59 1.52
N ASP A 410 -5.48 9.97 0.28
CA ASP A 410 -5.97 9.30 -0.92
C ASP A 410 -5.59 7.81 -0.93
N SER A 411 -4.32 7.51 -0.63
CA SER A 411 -3.84 6.13 -0.50
C SER A 411 -4.60 5.37 0.59
N LEU A 412 -4.71 5.95 1.80
CA LEU A 412 -5.37 5.31 2.94
C LEU A 412 -6.85 5.02 2.70
N LEU A 413 -7.59 5.98 2.15
CA LEU A 413 -9.04 5.82 1.96
C LEU A 413 -9.40 4.93 0.75
N ARG A 414 -8.55 4.88 -0.28
CA ARG A 414 -8.81 4.07 -1.49
C ARG A 414 -8.25 2.65 -1.37
N PHE A 415 -7.08 2.51 -0.77
CA PHE A 415 -6.37 1.22 -0.68
C PHE A 415 -6.26 0.70 0.75
N GLY A 416 -6.81 1.37 1.76
CA GLY A 416 -6.70 0.95 3.16
C GLY A 416 -5.27 0.97 3.72
N THR A 417 -4.29 1.46 2.96
CA THR A 417 -2.86 1.44 3.30
C THR A 417 -2.11 2.52 2.53
N LEU A 418 -0.93 2.88 3.03
CA LEU A 418 0.02 3.70 2.29
C LEU A 418 0.60 2.93 1.09
N SER A 419 0.99 3.66 0.05
CA SER A 419 1.83 3.09 -1.01
C SER A 419 3.20 2.69 -0.45
N ASN A 420 3.91 1.82 -1.17
CA ASN A 420 5.26 1.41 -0.78
C ASN A 420 6.22 2.61 -0.75
N GLN A 421 6.10 3.56 -1.68
CA GLN A 421 6.93 4.76 -1.71
C GLN A 421 6.72 5.63 -0.46
N GLN A 422 5.45 5.88 -0.09
CA GLN A 422 5.11 6.63 1.12
C GLN A 422 5.60 5.93 2.40
N SER A 423 5.54 4.59 2.42
CA SER A 423 6.04 3.78 3.54
C SER A 423 7.57 3.82 3.63
N GLN A 424 8.27 3.75 2.50
CA GLN A 424 9.72 3.89 2.42
C GLN A 424 10.17 5.29 2.82
N GLU A 425 9.42 6.32 2.45
CA GLU A 425 9.70 7.70 2.87
C GLU A 425 9.65 7.85 4.39
N ILE A 426 8.61 7.32 5.04
CA ILE A 426 8.52 7.29 6.51
C ILE A 426 9.72 6.53 7.11
N ALA A 427 10.03 5.35 6.58
CA ALA A 427 11.15 4.55 7.07
C ALA A 427 12.49 5.29 6.94
N ALA A 428 12.75 5.92 5.80
CA ALA A 428 13.96 6.69 5.54
C ALA A 428 14.08 7.89 6.49
N PHE A 429 12.97 8.61 6.72
CA PHE A 429 12.95 9.70 7.70
C PHE A 429 13.29 9.19 9.11
N ARG A 430 12.66 8.10 9.55
CA ARG A 430 12.92 7.50 10.87
C ARG A 430 14.39 7.11 11.04
N THR A 431 14.96 6.41 10.06
CA THR A 431 16.38 6.05 10.07
C THR A 431 17.28 7.28 10.14
N ALA A 432 16.99 8.32 9.37
CA ALA A 432 17.76 9.58 9.40
C ALA A 432 17.64 10.29 10.76
N PHE A 433 16.43 10.33 11.33
CA PHE A 433 16.16 10.93 12.63
C PHE A 433 16.83 10.18 13.77
N GLU A 434 16.76 8.85 13.78
CA GLU A 434 17.45 7.99 14.75
C GLU A 434 18.97 8.18 14.67
N HIS A 435 19.52 8.23 13.45
CA HIS A 435 20.94 8.51 13.25
C HIS A 435 21.32 9.90 13.81
N GLN A 436 20.51 10.93 13.55
CA GLN A 436 20.74 12.27 14.11
C GLN A 436 20.66 12.28 15.65
N ARG A 437 19.70 11.56 16.22
CA ARG A 437 19.55 11.41 17.67
C ARG A 437 20.75 10.69 18.27
N GLN A 438 21.26 9.65 17.60
CA GLN A 438 22.48 8.95 18.02
C GLN A 438 23.69 9.87 17.99
N LEU A 439 23.89 10.63 16.91
CA LEU A 439 24.98 11.61 16.82
C LEU A 439 24.92 12.66 17.94
N LYS A 440 23.73 13.18 18.26
CA LYS A 440 23.53 14.09 19.39
C LYS A 440 23.86 13.42 20.73
N SER A 441 23.42 12.17 20.91
CA SER A 441 23.72 11.39 22.13
C SER A 441 25.22 11.15 22.28
N ASP A 442 25.91 10.82 21.20
CA ASP A 442 27.36 10.61 21.18
C ASP A 442 28.10 11.93 21.45
N GLU A 443 27.63 13.05 20.90
CA GLU A 443 28.15 14.40 21.20
C GLU A 443 28.02 14.72 22.70
N VAL A 444 26.84 14.47 23.28
CA VAL A 444 26.58 14.65 24.72
C VAL A 444 27.52 13.79 25.57
N LEU A 445 27.63 12.50 25.28
CA LEU A 445 28.51 11.60 26.02
C LEU A 445 29.99 11.99 25.90
N ALA A 446 30.45 12.36 24.71
CA ALA A 446 31.82 12.81 24.47
C ALA A 446 32.13 14.13 25.22
N ALA A 447 31.19 15.08 25.20
CA ALA A 447 31.30 16.33 25.94
C ALA A 447 31.35 16.07 27.46
N MET A 448 30.43 15.26 28.00
CA MET A 448 30.40 14.89 29.41
C MET A 448 31.71 14.20 29.83
N ASN A 449 32.21 13.24 29.06
CA ASN A 449 33.47 12.54 29.36
C ASN A 449 34.66 13.51 29.38
N THR A 450 34.73 14.44 28.43
CA THR A 450 35.79 15.45 28.37
C THR A 450 35.73 16.38 29.57
N LEU A 451 34.53 16.89 29.89
CA LEU A 451 34.29 17.78 31.03
C LEU A 451 34.64 17.09 32.35
N MET A 452 34.20 15.84 32.56
CA MET A 452 34.49 15.06 33.77
C MET A 452 35.98 14.76 33.92
N THR A 453 36.68 14.43 32.83
CA THR A 453 38.14 14.19 32.84
C THR A 453 38.93 15.42 33.26
N HIS A 454 38.46 16.61 32.90
CA HIS A 454 39.11 17.90 33.20
C HIS A 454 38.59 18.59 34.47
N ASN A 455 37.60 18.00 35.15
CA ASN A 455 37.03 18.51 36.39
C ASN A 455 37.95 18.23 37.60
N LYS A 456 39.10 18.93 37.65
CA LYS A 456 40.07 18.82 38.76
C LYS A 456 39.77 19.86 39.84
N GLU A 457 39.79 19.44 41.10
CA GLU A 457 39.61 20.34 42.24
C GLU A 457 40.67 21.45 42.25
N GLY A 458 40.24 22.70 42.39
CA GLY A 458 41.11 23.88 42.36
C GLY A 458 41.52 24.36 40.96
N SER A 459 41.03 23.72 39.89
CA SER A 459 41.24 24.21 38.52
C SER A 459 40.47 25.51 38.26
N THR A 460 41.07 26.47 37.55
CA THR A 460 40.40 27.70 37.13
C THR A 460 39.23 27.45 36.15
N ALA A 461 39.21 26.29 35.49
CA ALA A 461 38.12 25.88 34.62
C ALA A 461 36.93 25.23 35.37
N GLN A 462 37.10 24.85 36.63
CA GLN A 462 36.13 24.05 37.39
C GLN A 462 34.72 24.67 37.46
N PRO A 463 34.54 25.98 37.72
CA PRO A 463 33.19 26.57 37.75
C PRO A 463 32.47 26.49 36.39
N ARG A 464 33.21 26.70 35.30
CA ARG A 464 32.66 26.63 33.93
C ARG A 464 32.30 25.20 33.54
N ILE A 465 33.12 24.22 33.96
CA ILE A 465 32.86 22.80 33.75
C ILE A 465 31.58 22.37 34.49
N TYR A 466 31.42 22.78 35.76
CA TYR A 466 30.23 22.45 36.54
C TYR A 466 28.95 23.03 35.91
N GLN A 467 28.99 24.29 35.48
CA GLN A 467 27.87 24.93 34.78
C GLN A 467 27.52 24.18 33.48
N ALA A 468 28.51 23.81 32.68
CA ALA A 468 28.30 23.08 31.43
C ALA A 468 27.67 21.68 31.66
N LEU A 469 28.12 20.95 32.69
CA LEU A 469 27.54 19.66 33.05
C LEU A 469 26.09 19.78 33.52
N GLN A 470 25.78 20.79 34.32
CA GLN A 470 24.40 21.07 34.73
C GLN A 470 23.52 21.41 33.54
N GLN A 471 24.03 22.19 32.58
CA GLN A 471 23.30 22.53 31.36
C GLN A 471 23.01 21.28 30.52
N ILE A 472 24.01 20.41 30.29
CA ILE A 472 23.81 19.15 29.55
C ILE A 472 22.79 18.26 30.25
N LEU A 473 22.85 18.14 31.59
CA LEU A 473 21.89 17.31 32.35
C LEU A 473 20.47 17.88 32.34
N SER A 474 20.34 19.21 32.29
CA SER A 474 19.05 19.91 32.18
C SER A 474 18.45 19.78 30.79
N ASP A 475 19.24 20.07 29.77
CA ASP A 475 18.74 20.29 28.41
C ASP A 475 18.86 19.04 27.52
N GLY A 476 19.70 18.09 27.90
CA GLY A 476 19.99 16.90 27.10
C GLY A 476 20.78 17.19 25.82
N GLU A 477 21.34 18.39 25.66
CA GLU A 477 22.09 18.81 24.47
C GLU A 477 23.36 19.57 24.84
N VAL A 478 24.33 19.61 23.91
CA VAL A 478 25.55 20.40 24.04
C VAL A 478 25.36 21.74 23.35
N ASP A 479 25.25 22.83 24.11
CA ASP A 479 25.11 24.17 23.55
C ASP A 479 26.45 24.70 22.98
N ASN A 480 26.41 25.83 22.27
CA ASN A 480 27.61 26.42 21.67
C ASN A 480 28.68 26.81 22.71
N THR A 481 28.25 27.27 23.90
CA THR A 481 29.16 27.63 24.99
C THR A 481 29.92 26.42 25.49
N THR A 482 29.21 25.30 25.68
CA THR A 482 29.78 24.04 26.13
C THR A 482 30.68 23.42 25.07
N ARG A 483 30.30 23.48 23.79
CA ARG A 483 31.17 23.06 22.67
C ARG A 483 32.52 23.79 22.69
N GLN A 484 32.50 25.12 22.85
CA GLN A 484 33.72 25.91 22.94
C GLN A 484 34.58 25.54 24.15
N LEU A 485 33.95 25.29 25.30
CA LEU A 485 34.65 24.83 26.50
C LEU A 485 35.31 23.47 26.28
N VAL A 486 34.56 22.47 25.80
CA VAL A 486 35.06 21.12 25.46
C VAL A 486 36.23 21.22 24.48
N GLN A 487 36.10 22.02 23.42
CA GLN A 487 37.17 22.23 22.45
C GLN A 487 38.43 22.83 23.09
N SER A 488 38.29 23.80 24.01
CA SER A 488 39.41 24.41 24.71
C SER A 488 40.13 23.46 25.66
N LEU A 489 39.42 22.48 26.24
CA LEU A 489 39.96 21.47 27.14
C LEU A 489 40.64 20.32 26.38
N SER A 490 40.19 20.01 25.17
CA SER A 490 40.75 18.96 24.32
C SER A 490 42.00 19.36 23.54
N MET A 491 42.34 20.65 23.51
CA MET A 491 43.60 21.11 22.93
C MET A 491 44.74 20.71 23.87
N PRO A 492 45.77 19.97 23.40
CA PRO A 492 46.94 19.68 24.23
C PRO A 492 47.49 21.00 24.73
N GLU A 493 47.75 21.11 26.05
CA GLU A 493 48.37 22.30 26.64
C GLU A 493 49.49 22.73 25.72
N ALA A 494 49.31 23.89 25.06
CA ALA A 494 50.29 24.39 24.12
C ALA A 494 51.60 24.40 24.88
N VAL A 495 52.51 23.48 24.51
CA VAL A 495 53.74 23.20 25.26
C VAL A 495 54.39 24.55 25.44
N GLN A 496 54.27 25.13 26.63
CA GLN A 496 54.88 26.42 26.87
C GLN A 496 56.36 26.14 26.68
N PRO A 497 57.01 26.79 25.69
CA PRO A 497 58.42 26.56 25.46
C PRO A 497 59.09 26.75 26.81
N SER A 498 59.76 25.70 27.30
CA SER A 498 60.26 25.68 28.66
C SER A 498 61.04 26.98 28.89
N SER A 499 60.91 27.59 30.06
CA SER A 499 61.66 28.82 30.36
C SER A 499 63.18 28.64 30.16
N GLU A 500 63.64 27.39 30.08
CA GLU A 500 64.99 27.00 29.69
C GLU A 500 65.32 27.29 28.20
N TYR A 501 64.37 27.06 27.28
CA TYR A 501 64.52 27.42 25.86
C TYR A 501 64.55 28.94 25.66
N LEU A 502 63.76 29.69 26.45
CA LEU A 502 63.79 31.16 26.44
C LEU A 502 65.01 31.76 27.18
N ARG A 503 65.67 31.00 28.07
CA ARG A 503 66.93 31.43 28.73
C ARG A 503 68.18 31.14 27.89
N ARG A 504 68.18 30.13 27.01
CA ARG A 504 69.29 29.88 26.06
C ARG A 504 69.23 30.74 24.79
N ALA A 505 68.12 31.44 24.55
CA ALA A 505 67.92 32.34 23.42
C ALA A 505 68.10 33.83 23.79
N ARG A 506 68.95 34.15 24.77
CA ARG A 506 69.46 35.52 24.98
C ARG A 506 70.95 35.56 24.61
N PRO A 507 71.39 36.42 23.69
CA PRO A 507 72.79 36.56 23.30
C PRO A 507 73.68 37.07 24.43
#